data_AF-A0A497K3S5-F1
#
_entry.id   AF-A0A497K3S5-F1
#
_cell.length_a   1.000
_cell.length_b   1.000
_cell.length_c   1.000
_cell.angle_alpha   90.00
_cell.angle_beta   90.00
_cell.angle_gamma   90.00
#
_symmetry.space_group_name_H-M   'P 1'
#
loop_
_entity.id
_entity.type
_entity.pdbx_description
1 polymer ?
#
loop_
_entity_poly.entity_id
_entity_poly.type
_entity_poly.pdbx_seq_one_letter_code
_entity_poly.pdbx_strand_id
1 'polypeptide(L)' 'VNIKDDALEKLTEIGVKSSLRYAVQLLSLAAQNAKVAKRETVTIEDVERVGNLFMDVNEAAEHLRKYEEKLMYH' A
#
# COMPACT_ATOMS: atom_id res chain seq x y z
N VAL A 1 3.42 -18.14 -1.84
CA VAL A 1 2.99 -16.92 -2.56
C VAL A 1 4.09 -16.62 -3.56
N ASN A 2 3.78 -16.64 -4.86
CA ASN A 2 4.74 -16.23 -5.88
C ASN A 2 4.62 -14.72 -6.06
N ILE A 3 5.74 -14.03 -6.17
CA ILE A 3 5.81 -12.57 -6.30
C ILE A 3 6.75 -12.31 -7.48
N LYS A 4 6.33 -11.48 -8.42
CA LYS A 4 7.23 -11.01 -9.47
C LYS A 4 8.30 -10.09 -8.87
N ASP A 5 9.48 -10.06 -9.48
CA ASP A 5 10.60 -9.26 -9.00
C ASP A 5 10.26 -7.76 -8.95
N ASP A 6 9.53 -7.25 -9.94
CA ASP A 6 9.05 -5.85 -9.99
C ASP A 6 8.12 -5.49 -8.80
N ALA A 7 7.23 -6.41 -8.44
CA ALA A 7 6.33 -6.26 -7.29
C ALA A 7 7.12 -6.30 -5.98
N LEU A 8 8.15 -7.15 -5.89
CA LEU A 8 9.01 -7.26 -4.72
C LEU A 8 9.88 -6.00 -4.54
N GLU A 9 10.46 -5.47 -5.64
CA GLU A 9 11.17 -4.20 -5.64
C GLU A 9 10.25 -3.06 -5.18
N LYS A 10 9.02 -3.00 -5.70
CA LYS A 10 8.04 -1.98 -5.29
C LYS A 10 7.70 -2.05 -3.80
N LEU A 11 7.46 -3.24 -3.27
CA LEU A 11 7.21 -3.44 -1.84
C LEU A 11 8.42 -3.05 -0.99
N THR A 12 9.64 -3.29 -1.49
CA THR A 12 10.87 -2.89 -0.82
C THR A 12 11.01 -1.37 -0.78
N GLU A 13 10.77 -0.67 -1.89
CA GLU A 13 10.77 0.79 -1.93
C GLU A 13 9.75 1.39 -0.94
N ILE A 14 8.55 0.82 -0.89
CA ILE A 14 7.51 1.23 0.07
C ILE A 14 8.00 1.01 1.50
N GLY A 15 8.57 -0.16 1.79
CA GLY A 15 9.10 -0.49 3.11
C GLY A 15 10.21 0.46 3.59
N VAL A 16 11.06 0.94 2.68
CA VAL A 16 12.09 1.95 2.96
C VAL A 16 11.48 3.33 3.20
N LYS A 17 10.46 3.72 2.41
CA LYS A 17 9.83 5.04 2.52
C LYS A 17 8.91 5.18 3.73
N SER A 18 8.25 4.11 4.16
CA SER A 18 7.33 4.11 5.29
C SER A 18 7.78 3.15 6.39
N SER A 19 7.45 1.86 6.29
CA SER A 19 7.90 0.84 7.22
C SER A 19 7.80 -0.58 6.66
N LEU A 20 8.66 -1.48 7.15
CA LEU A 20 8.56 -2.91 6.85
C LEU A 20 7.19 -3.50 7.22
N ARG A 21 6.59 -3.04 8.33
CA ARG A 21 5.25 -3.49 8.76
C ARG A 21 4.20 -3.19 7.69
N TYR A 22 4.21 -1.96 7.16
CA TYR A 22 3.26 -1.54 6.13
C TYR A 22 3.47 -2.31 4.81
N ALA A 23 4.73 -2.50 4.38
CA ALA A 23 5.02 -3.31 3.20
C ALA A 23 4.49 -4.75 3.32
N VAL A 24 4.64 -5.40 4.49
CA VAL A 24 4.11 -6.76 4.73
C VAL A 24 2.58 -6.79 4.73
N GLN A 25 1.92 -5.75 5.24
CA GLN A 25 0.46 -5.61 5.17
C GLN A 25 -0.01 -5.50 3.72
N LEU A 26 0.64 -4.64 2.92
CA LEU A 26 0.34 -4.51 1.50
C LEU A 26 0.58 -5.81 0.73
N LEU A 27 1.66 -6.55 1.01
CA LEU A 27 1.91 -7.86 0.39
C LEU A 27 0.74 -8.83 0.65
N SER A 28 0.22 -8.87 1.88
CA SER A 28 -0.89 -9.74 2.24
C SER A 28 -2.16 -9.38 1.46
N LEU A 29 -2.44 -8.08 1.31
CA LEU A 29 -3.57 -7.57 0.55
C LEU A 29 -3.41 -7.78 -0.96
N ALA A 30 -2.21 -7.55 -1.49
CA ALA A 30 -1.87 -7.78 -2.90
C ALA A 30 -2.02 -9.26 -3.27
N ALA A 31 -1.63 -10.18 -2.36
CA ALA A 31 -1.85 -11.61 -2.53
C ALA A 31 -3.34 -11.99 -2.58
N GLN A 32 -4.20 -11.33 -1.77
CA GLN A 32 -5.65 -11.52 -1.89
C GLN A 32 -6.18 -10.97 -3.22
N ASN A 33 -5.68 -9.82 -3.67
CA ASN A 33 -6.10 -9.23 -4.94
C ASN A 33 -5.74 -10.13 -6.13
N ALA A 34 -4.52 -10.69 -6.14
CA ALA A 34 -4.10 -11.68 -7.14
C ALA A 34 -5.02 -12.91 -7.12
N LYS A 35 -5.34 -13.43 -5.93
CA LYS A 35 -6.24 -14.57 -5.77
C LYS A 35 -7.66 -14.30 -6.29
N VAL A 36 -8.22 -13.12 -6.01
CA VAL A 36 -9.53 -12.69 -6.53
C VAL A 36 -9.50 -12.60 -8.06
N ALA A 37 -8.38 -12.17 -8.63
CA ALA A 37 -8.15 -12.16 -10.07
C ALA A 37 -7.79 -13.54 -10.67
N LYS A 38 -7.93 -14.63 -9.90
CA LYS A 38 -7.57 -16.02 -10.28
C LYS A 38 -6.11 -16.17 -10.72
N ARG A 39 -5.21 -15.37 -10.17
CA ARG A 39 -3.75 -15.45 -10.36
C ARG A 39 -3.09 -15.96 -9.09
N GLU A 40 -2.04 -16.77 -9.26
CA GLU A 40 -1.23 -17.29 -8.14
C GLU A 40 0.02 -16.45 -7.85
N THR A 41 0.35 -15.54 -8.76
CA THR A 41 1.52 -14.66 -8.68
C THR A 41 1.07 -13.21 -8.50
N VAL A 42 1.62 -12.55 -7.48
CA VAL A 42 1.46 -11.12 -7.22
C VAL A 42 2.25 -10.34 -8.25
N THR A 43 1.59 -9.37 -8.89
CA THR A 43 2.19 -8.46 -9.87
C THR A 43 2.29 -7.05 -9.30
N ILE A 44 3.06 -6.18 -9.97
CA ILE A 44 3.21 -4.78 -9.54
C ILE A 44 1.86 -4.06 -9.45
N GLU A 45 0.92 -4.37 -10.35
CA GLU A 45 -0.41 -3.76 -10.37
C GLU A 45 -1.24 -4.12 -9.13
N ASP A 46 -1.03 -5.32 -8.55
CA ASP A 46 -1.67 -5.68 -7.28
C ASP A 46 -1.16 -4.80 -6.14
N VAL A 47 0.17 -4.57 -6.11
CA VAL A 47 0.83 -3.73 -5.08
C VAL A 47 0.40 -2.27 -5.21
N GLU A 48 0.40 -1.73 -6.43
CA GLU A 48 -0.03 -0.35 -6.68
C GLU A 48 -1.51 -0.15 -6.34
N ARG A 49 -2.37 -1.11 -6.70
CA ARG A 49 -3.79 -1.04 -6.37
C ARG A 49 -4.02 -0.99 -4.86
N VAL A 50 -3.36 -1.83 -4.08
CA VAL A 50 -3.55 -1.82 -2.62
C VAL A 50 -2.87 -0.62 -1.97
N GLY A 51 -1.72 -0.15 -2.48
CA GLY A 51 -1.08 1.08 -2.01
C GLY A 51 -1.98 2.32 -2.18
N ASN A 52 -2.73 2.39 -3.28
CA ASN A 52 -3.69 3.47 -3.51
C ASN A 52 -4.94 3.39 -2.60
N LEU A 53 -5.27 2.20 -2.07
CA LEU A 53 -6.46 1.98 -1.24
C LEU A 53 -6.18 2.12 0.26
N PHE A 54 -4.96 1.84 0.69
CA PHE A 54 -4.59 1.76 2.10
C PHE A 54 -3.42 2.69 2.40
N MET A 55 -3.70 3.83 3.03
CA MET A 55 -2.68 4.82 3.41
C MET A 55 -1.74 4.29 4.49
N ASP A 56 -0.49 4.74 4.46
CA ASP A 56 0.42 4.58 5.59
C ASP A 56 0.17 5.65 6.69
N VAL A 57 0.85 5.49 7.83
CA VAL A 57 0.65 6.36 9.02
C VAL A 57 1.00 7.83 8.73
N ASN A 58 2.04 8.08 7.94
CA ASN A 58 2.46 9.44 7.58
C ASN A 58 1.42 10.10 6.67
N GLU A 59 0.93 9.37 5.67
CA GLU A 59 -0.13 9.82 4.77
C GLU A 59 -1.43 10.10 5.54
N ALA A 60 -1.81 9.21 6.47
CA ALA A 60 -2.98 9.39 7.32
C ALA A 60 -2.85 10.64 8.21
N ALA A 61 -1.66 10.89 8.78
CA ALA A 61 -1.40 12.07 9.60
C ALA A 61 -1.45 13.37 8.78
N GLU A 62 -0.88 13.37 7.56
CA GLU A 62 -0.99 14.51 6.63
C GLU A 62 -2.43 14.78 6.21
N HIS A 63 -3.18 13.72 5.92
CA HIS A 63 -4.58 13.82 5.56
C HIS A 63 -5.38 14.45 6.71
N LEU A 64 -5.17 14.01 7.95
CA LEU A 64 -5.83 14.61 9.13
C LEU A 64 -5.51 16.10 9.28
N ARG A 65 -4.22 16.50 9.19
CA ARG A 65 -3.83 17.92 9.28
C ARG A 65 -4.53 18.80 8.25
N LYS A 66 -4.62 18.35 7.00
CA LYS A 66 -5.33 19.08 5.92
C LYS A 66 -6.84 19.23 6.21
N TYR A 67 -7.44 18.26 6.90
CA TYR A 67 -8.84 18.32 7.30
C TYR A 67 -9.04 19.24 8.51
N GLU A 68 -8.14 19.18 9.49
CA GLU A 68 -8.15 20.11 10.63
C GLU A 68 -8.09 21.56 10.16
N GLU A 69 -7.18 21.91 9.25
CA GLU A 69 -7.10 23.25 8.67
C GLU A 69 -8.43 23.69 8.04
N LYS A 70 -9.10 22.81 7.27
CA LYS A 70 -10.38 23.13 6.63
C LYS A 70 -11.53 23.31 7.62
N LEU A 71 -11.51 22.60 8.75
CA LEU A 71 -12.53 22.65 9.79
C LEU A 71 -12.31 23.81 10.76
N MET A 72 -11.08 24.29 10.94
CA MET A 72 -10.75 25.44 11.80
C MET A 72 -11.20 26.80 11.25
N TYR A 73 -11.65 26.87 9.99
CA TYR A 73 -12.23 28.09 9.39
C TYR A 73 -13.76 28.20 9.58
N HIS A 74 -14.36 27.34 10.41
CA HIS A 74 -15.75 27.43 10.90
C HIS A 74 -15.76 27.45 12.43
#